data_AF-A0A659UM49-F1
#
_entry.id   AF-A0A659UM49-F1
#
_cell.length_a   1.000
_cell.length_b   1.000
_cell.length_c   1.000
_cell.angle_alpha   90.00
_cell.angle_beta   90.00
_cell.angle_gamma   90.00
#
_symmetry.space_group_name_H-M   'P 1'
#
loop_
_entity.id
_entity.type
_entity.pdbx_description
1 polymer ?
#
loop_
_entity_poly.entity_id
_entity_poly.type
_entity_poly.pdbx_seq_one_letter_code
_entity_poly.pdbx_strand_id
1 'polypeptide(L)'
;VVLKDARTLRQLARVPLGEAGESRWGAPYLVAHRADVQSALMARVAEIPDIHLTVGARVQRIATGSHGVTAAVEIGGNTAEEQGSLLVGADGVWSSVRELVDAQRMASPRSRFSGELAWRT
;
A
#
# COMPACT_ATOMS: atom_id res chain seq x y z
N VAL A 1 22.68 0.55 -11.29
CA VAL A 1 22.59 -0.92 -11.06
C VAL A 1 23.02 -1.66 -12.31
N VAL A 2 23.70 -2.80 -12.16
CA VAL A 2 24.13 -3.67 -13.28
C VAL A 2 23.31 -4.94 -13.25
N LEU A 3 22.66 -5.27 -14.37
CA LEU A 3 21.96 -6.54 -14.57
C LEU A 3 22.93 -7.54 -15.19
N LYS A 4 23.03 -8.72 -14.58
CA LYS A 4 23.94 -9.79 -15.00
C LYS A 4 23.17 -11.08 -15.25
N ASP A 5 23.68 -11.88 -16.17
CA ASP A 5 23.25 -13.26 -16.36
C ASP A 5 23.60 -14.08 -15.11
N ALA A 6 22.65 -14.84 -14.57
CA ALA A 6 22.84 -15.54 -13.30
C ALA A 6 23.85 -16.70 -13.39
N ARG A 7 24.01 -17.32 -14.56
CA ARG A 7 24.90 -18.47 -14.76
C ARG A 7 26.35 -18.04 -15.02
N THR A 8 26.53 -17.04 -15.85
CA THR A 8 27.84 -16.62 -16.38
C THR A 8 28.36 -15.33 -15.75
N LEU A 9 27.50 -14.59 -15.03
CA LEU A 9 27.77 -13.25 -14.47
C LEU A 9 28.11 -12.19 -15.53
N ARG A 10 27.93 -12.51 -16.83
CA ARG A 10 28.11 -11.55 -17.91
C ARG A 10 27.11 -10.42 -17.76
N GLN A 11 27.59 -9.19 -17.93
CA GLN A 11 26.72 -8.01 -17.94
C GLN A 11 25.72 -8.11 -19.09
N LEU A 12 24.43 -7.98 -18.77
CA LEU A 12 23.32 -7.91 -19.72
C LEU A 12 22.95 -6.45 -20.00
N ALA A 13 22.84 -5.65 -18.95
CA ALA A 13 22.46 -4.24 -19.06
C ALA A 13 22.95 -3.43 -17.86
N ARG A 14 22.88 -2.10 -17.98
CA ARG A 14 23.18 -1.16 -16.91
C ARG A 14 22.09 -0.10 -16.85
N VAL A 15 21.55 0.12 -15.66
CA VAL A 15 20.66 1.24 -15.36
C VAL A 15 21.51 2.30 -14.67
N PRO A 16 21.78 3.46 -15.30
CA PRO A 16 22.49 4.56 -14.65
C PRO A 16 21.59 5.13 -13.54
N LEU A 17 22.11 5.14 -12.31
CA LEU A 17 21.50 5.76 -11.12
C LEU A 17 22.41 6.89 -10.63
N GLY A 18 22.11 7.49 -9.48
CA GLY A 18 22.81 8.67 -8.98
C GLY A 18 22.45 9.89 -9.81
N GLU A 19 23.40 10.80 -10.02
CA GLU A 19 23.19 12.08 -10.73
C GLU A 19 22.49 11.92 -12.09
N ALA A 20 22.92 10.96 -12.92
CA ALA A 20 22.29 10.72 -14.22
C ALA A 20 20.82 10.26 -14.11
N GLY A 21 20.50 9.50 -13.06
CA GLY A 21 19.13 9.09 -12.76
C GLY A 21 18.30 10.25 -12.21
N GLU A 22 18.86 10.99 -11.26
CA GLU A 22 18.22 12.15 -10.63
C GLU A 22 17.91 13.25 -11.65
N SER A 23 18.87 13.57 -12.53
CA SER A 23 18.66 14.53 -13.62
C SER A 23 17.53 14.10 -14.56
N ARG A 24 17.35 12.79 -14.77
CA ARG A 24 16.31 12.25 -15.65
C ARG A 24 14.94 12.19 -14.99
N TRP A 25 14.87 11.78 -13.72
CA TRP A 25 13.61 11.45 -13.03
C TRP A 25 13.18 12.48 -11.98
N GLY A 26 14.01 13.49 -11.70
CA GLY A 26 13.73 14.55 -10.75
C GLY A 26 13.87 14.15 -9.28
N ALA A 27 14.27 12.92 -8.98
CA ALA A 27 14.44 12.40 -7.63
C ALA A 27 15.43 11.21 -7.59
N PRO A 28 16.08 10.96 -6.44
CA PRO A 28 17.02 9.85 -6.29
C PRO A 28 16.32 8.49 -6.31
N TYR A 29 17.05 7.48 -6.80
CA TYR A 29 16.67 6.08 -6.62
C TYR A 29 17.24 5.57 -5.29
N LEU A 30 16.36 5.23 -4.34
CA LEU A 30 16.75 4.80 -3.00
C LEU A 30 16.42 3.33 -2.74
N VAL A 31 17.28 2.68 -1.95
CA VAL A 31 17.02 1.38 -1.34
C VAL A 31 17.06 1.57 0.16
N ALA A 32 15.99 1.17 0.84
CA ALA A 32 15.85 1.32 2.28
C ALA A 32 15.10 0.11 2.86
N HIS A 33 15.28 -0.14 4.16
CA HIS A 33 14.43 -1.11 4.85
C HIS A 33 12.98 -0.61 4.85
N ARG A 34 12.04 -1.52 4.60
CA ARG A 34 10.60 -1.19 4.60
C ARG A 34 10.17 -0.57 5.93
N ALA A 35 10.70 -1.08 7.05
CA ALA A 35 10.39 -0.57 8.39
C ALA A 35 10.82 0.90 8.57
N ASP A 36 11.96 1.30 8.03
CA ASP A 36 12.46 2.67 8.14
C ASP A 36 11.60 3.65 7.34
N VAL A 37 11.24 3.28 6.11
CA VAL A 37 10.33 4.11 5.28
C VAL A 37 8.97 4.28 5.97
N GLN A 38 8.41 3.18 6.50
CA GLN A 38 7.17 3.23 7.25
C GLN A 38 7.28 4.12 8.50
N SER A 39 8.39 4.03 9.23
CA SER A 39 8.62 4.83 10.44
C SER A 39 8.77 6.32 10.13
N ALA A 40 9.48 6.67 9.06
CA ALA A 40 9.62 8.06 8.62
C ALA A 40 8.27 8.67 8.23
N LEU A 41 7.41 7.92 7.51
CA LEU A 41 6.06 8.36 7.17
C LEU A 41 5.19 8.52 8.43
N MET A 42 5.31 7.59 9.39
CA MET A 42 4.58 7.64 10.65
C MET A 42 4.96 8.88 11.48
N ALA A 43 6.26 9.18 11.57
CA ALA A 43 6.74 10.37 12.24
C ALA A 43 6.15 11.65 11.60
N ARG A 44 6.09 11.71 10.27
CA ARG A 44 5.50 12.86 9.59
C ARG A 44 3.99 12.99 9.80
N VAL A 45 3.26 11.87 9.82
CA VAL A 45 1.82 11.84 10.11
C VAL A 45 1.53 12.41 11.51
N ALA A 46 2.36 12.08 12.51
CA ALA A 46 2.18 12.57 13.88
C ALA A 46 2.33 14.11 14.01
N GLU A 47 2.97 14.76 13.04
CA GLU A 47 3.16 16.22 13.01
C GLU A 47 2.01 16.95 12.27
N ILE A 48 1.09 16.22 11.63
CA ILE A 48 -0.01 16.80 10.86
C ILE A 48 -1.31 16.65 11.67
N PRO A 49 -1.84 17.74 12.27
CA PRO A 49 -2.98 17.67 13.19
C PRO A 49 -4.29 17.19 12.54
N ASP A 50 -4.40 17.33 11.22
CA ASP A 50 -5.59 16.91 10.45
C ASP A 50 -5.64 15.39 10.20
N ILE A 51 -4.59 14.64 10.56
CA ILE A 51 -4.55 13.19 10.39
C ILE A 51 -4.75 12.51 11.75
N HIS A 52 -5.88 11.83 11.90
CA HIS A 52 -6.14 10.97 13.04
C HIS A 52 -5.79 9.51 12.70
N LEU A 53 -4.81 8.95 13.41
CA LEU A 53 -4.41 7.56 13.24
C LEU A 53 -4.93 6.69 14.37
N THR A 54 -5.76 5.71 14.02
CA THR A 54 -6.26 4.69 14.95
C THR A 54 -5.70 3.33 14.55
N VAL A 55 -4.84 2.76 15.41
CA VAL A 55 -4.29 1.40 15.22
C VAL A 55 -5.18 0.35 15.88
N GLY A 56 -5.08 -0.91 15.44
CA GLY A 56 -5.96 -1.97 15.91
C GLY A 56 -7.42 -1.79 15.47
N ALA A 57 -7.65 -0.94 14.46
CA ALA A 57 -8.93 -0.63 13.87
C ALA A 57 -9.14 -1.46 12.60
N ARG A 58 -10.14 -2.34 12.59
CA ARG A 58 -10.47 -3.19 11.43
C ARG A 58 -11.79 -2.75 10.80
N VAL A 59 -11.77 -2.37 9.53
CA VAL A 59 -13.00 -2.10 8.77
C VAL A 59 -13.73 -3.42 8.50
N GLN A 60 -14.99 -3.49 8.90
CA GLN A 60 -15.83 -4.69 8.73
C GLN A 60 -16.89 -4.53 7.65
N ARG A 61 -17.53 -3.35 7.56
CA ARG A 61 -18.61 -3.07 6.59
C ARG A 61 -18.49 -1.65 6.09
N ILE A 62 -18.93 -1.44 4.85
CA ILE A 62 -18.95 -0.14 4.19
C ILE A 62 -20.34 0.06 3.59
N ALA A 63 -20.95 1.20 3.89
CA ALA A 63 -22.18 1.66 3.28
C ALA A 63 -21.88 2.97 2.53
N THR A 64 -22.40 3.10 1.31
CA THR A 64 -22.32 4.33 0.53
C THR A 64 -23.72 4.90 0.36
N GLY A 65 -23.84 6.23 0.39
CA GLY A 65 -25.11 6.92 0.23
C GLY A 65 -24.93 8.33 -0.31
N SER A 66 -26.03 9.08 -0.41
CA SER A 66 -26.02 10.45 -0.94
C SER A 66 -25.17 11.43 -0.12
N HIS A 67 -24.85 11.10 1.12
CA HIS A 67 -24.09 11.94 2.05
C HIS A 67 -22.64 11.49 2.26
N GLY A 68 -22.17 10.48 1.51
CA GLY A 68 -20.79 9.98 1.60
C GLY A 68 -20.72 8.49 1.92
N VAL A 69 -19.71 8.12 2.71
CA VAL A 69 -19.37 6.74 3.08
C VAL A 69 -19.40 6.59 4.59
N THR A 70 -20.04 5.53 5.07
CA THR A 70 -20.00 5.09 6.47
C THR A 70 -19.26 3.76 6.54
N ALA A 71 -18.26 3.68 7.42
CA ALA A 71 -17.51 2.47 7.71
C ALA A 71 -17.81 1.99 9.13
N ALA A 72 -18.19 0.73 9.27
CA ALA A 72 -18.21 0.07 10.57
C ALA A 72 -16.80 -0.44 10.87
N VAL A 73 -16.22 0.01 11.99
CA VAL A 73 -14.83 -0.25 12.38
C VAL A 73 -14.82 -0.97 13.73
N GLU A 74 -14.15 -2.10 13.80
CA GLU A 74 -13.90 -2.81 15.04
C GLU A 74 -12.61 -2.31 15.70
N ILE A 75 -12.70 -1.87 16.96
CA ILE A 75 -11.57 -1.40 17.76
C ILE A 75 -11.70 -2.03 19.15
N GLY A 76 -10.73 -2.85 19.55
CA GLY A 76 -10.72 -3.49 20.87
C GLY A 76 -11.96 -4.35 21.16
N GLY A 77 -12.55 -4.98 20.14
CA GLY A 77 -13.75 -5.81 20.24
C GLY A 77 -15.08 -5.04 20.22
N ASN A 78 -15.05 -3.71 20.20
CA ASN A 78 -16.24 -2.88 20.04
C ASN A 78 -16.36 -2.40 18.59
N THR A 79 -17.59 -2.22 18.11
CA THR A 79 -17.85 -1.64 16.79
C THR A 79 -18.21 -0.16 16.92
N ALA A 80 -17.51 0.68 16.18
CA ALA A 80 -17.82 2.10 15.99
C ALA A 80 -18.19 2.37 14.53
N GLU A 81 -18.89 3.48 14.28
CA GLU A 81 -19.18 3.96 12.92
C GLU A 81 -18.39 5.23 12.64
N GLU A 82 -17.66 5.22 11.53
CA GLU A 82 -16.90 6.36 11.02
C GLU A 82 -17.52 6.86 9.72
N GLN A 83 -17.70 8.17 9.60
CA GLN A 83 -18.32 8.80 8.43
C GLN A 83 -17.32 9.70 7.71
N GLY A 84 -17.35 9.68 6.37
CA GLY A 84 -16.49 10.53 5.56
C GLY A 84 -17.00 10.71 4.13
N SER A 85 -16.48 11.72 3.44
CA SER A 85 -16.85 11.98 2.03
C SER A 85 -16.25 10.97 1.06
N LEU A 86 -15.14 10.31 1.45
CA LEU A 86 -14.40 9.34 0.65
C LEU A 86 -13.79 8.27 1.55
N LEU A 87 -13.77 7.03 1.06
CA LEU A 87 -12.99 5.94 1.65
C LEU A 87 -11.92 5.48 0.65
N VAL A 88 -10.67 5.39 1.12
CA VAL A 88 -9.54 4.90 0.33
C VAL A 88 -9.16 3.49 0.80
N GLY A 89 -9.36 2.49 -0.07
CA GLY A 89 -8.97 1.10 0.19
C GLY A 89 -7.45 0.90 0.03
N ALA A 90 -6.69 1.15 1.10
CA ALA A 90 -5.23 0.98 1.15
C ALA A 90 -4.79 -0.23 2.00
N ASP A 91 -5.60 -1.30 2.03
CA ASP A 91 -5.46 -2.49 2.87
C ASP A 91 -4.69 -3.65 2.21
N GLY A 92 -4.02 -3.38 1.09
CA GLY A 92 -3.04 -4.28 0.48
C GLY A 92 -3.61 -5.35 -0.44
N VAL A 93 -2.78 -6.35 -0.80
CA VAL A 93 -3.13 -7.35 -1.83
C VAL A 93 -4.34 -8.22 -1.46
N TRP A 94 -4.53 -8.47 -0.15
CA TRP A 94 -5.62 -9.24 0.43
C TRP A 94 -6.82 -8.37 0.87
N SER A 95 -7.02 -7.25 0.18
CA SER A 95 -8.02 -6.23 0.51
C SER A 95 -9.41 -6.81 0.80
N SER A 96 -9.92 -6.56 2.01
CA SER A 96 -11.32 -6.81 2.35
C SER A 96 -12.22 -5.67 1.88
N VAL A 97 -11.68 -4.45 1.76
CA VAL A 97 -12.40 -3.30 1.19
C VAL A 97 -12.82 -3.60 -0.25
N ARG A 98 -11.94 -4.22 -1.05
CA ARG A 98 -12.25 -4.63 -2.43
C ARG A 98 -13.45 -5.57 -2.49
N GLU A 99 -13.51 -6.57 -1.61
CA GLU A 99 -14.63 -7.53 -1.57
C GLU A 99 -15.95 -6.84 -1.22
N LEU A 100 -15.92 -5.88 -0.28
CA LEU A 100 -17.10 -5.10 0.11
C LEU A 100 -17.64 -4.23 -1.04
N VAL A 101 -16.75 -3.69 -1.87
CA VAL A 101 -17.14 -2.92 -3.07
C VAL A 101 -17.61 -3.83 -4.20
N ASP A 102 -16.91 -4.94 -4.45
CA ASP A 102 -17.29 -5.92 -5.48
C ASP A 102 -18.66 -6.55 -5.21
N ALA A 103 -19.03 -6.78 -3.95
CA ALA A 103 -20.37 -7.25 -3.58
C ALA A 103 -21.48 -6.27 -4.03
N GLN A 104 -21.15 -4.99 -4.23
CA GLN A 104 -22.06 -3.95 -4.70
C GLN A 104 -21.96 -3.69 -6.22
N ARG A 105 -21.01 -4.33 -6.94
CA ARG A 105 -20.70 -4.07 -8.36
C ARG A 105 -20.30 -5.35 -9.12
N MET A 106 -19.75 -5.23 -10.34
CA MET A 106 -19.17 -6.38 -11.06
C MET A 106 -17.92 -6.88 -10.33
N ALA A 107 -17.78 -8.21 -10.22
CA ALA A 107 -16.70 -8.84 -9.49
C ALA A 107 -15.31 -8.53 -10.09
N SER A 108 -14.34 -8.17 -9.24
CA SER A 108 -12.95 -8.00 -9.64
C SER A 108 -12.27 -9.37 -9.87
N PRO A 109 -11.27 -9.44 -10.77
CA PRO A 109 -10.50 -10.66 -10.97
C PRO A 109 -9.75 -11.04 -9.68
N ARG A 110 -9.80 -12.33 -9.34
CA ARG A 110 -9.07 -12.88 -8.19
C ARG A 110 -7.56 -12.92 -8.45
N SER A 111 -6.78 -12.72 -7.39
CA SER A 111 -5.34 -12.95 -7.39
C SER A 111 -5.02 -14.39 -7.79
N ARG A 112 -3.94 -14.56 -8.58
CA ARG A 112 -3.45 -15.87 -9.03
C ARG A 112 -1.99 -16.01 -8.64
N PHE A 113 -1.61 -17.20 -8.15
CA PHE A 113 -0.22 -17.50 -7.88
C PHE A 113 0.60 -17.49 -9.18
N SER A 114 1.78 -16.87 -9.15
CA SER A 114 2.63 -16.71 -10.34
C SER A 114 3.42 -17.97 -10.70
N GLY A 115 3.51 -18.96 -9.80
CA GLY A 115 4.45 -20.08 -9.93
C GLY A 115 5.83 -19.80 -9.34
N GLU A 116 6.08 -18.57 -8.86
CA GLU A 116 7.40 -18.11 -8.42
C GLU A 116 7.39 -17.67 -6.95
N LEU A 117 8.52 -17.86 -6.26
CA LEU A 117 8.72 -17.46 -4.87
C LEU A 117 9.95 -16.55 -4.76
N ALA A 118 9.82 -15.48 -3.97
CA ALA A 118 10.92 -14.59 -3.66
C ALA A 118 11.35 -14.77 -2.21
N TRP A 119 12.53 -15.36 -2.00
CA TRP A 119 13.12 -15.56 -0.68
C TRP A 119 13.83 -14.28 -0.21
N ARG A 120 13.67 -13.97 1.08
CA ARG A 120 14.31 -12.85 1.78
C ARG A 120 14.77 -13.34 3.15
N THR A 121 15.91 -12.83 3.63
CA THR A 121 16.46 -13.09 4.97
C THR A 121 16.31 -11.87 5.85
#